data_AF-V6L683-F1
#
_entry.id   AF-V6L683-F1
#
_cell.length_a   1.000
_cell.length_b   1.000
_cell.length_c   1.000
_cell.angle_alpha   90.00
_cell.angle_beta   90.00
_cell.angle_gamma   90.00
#
_symmetry.space_group_name_H-M   'P 1'
#
loop_
_entity.id
_entity.type
_entity.pdbx_description
1 polymer ?
#
loop_
_entity_poly.entity_id
_entity_poly.type
_entity_poly.pdbx_seq_one_letter_code
_entity_poly.pdbx_strand_id
1 'polypeptide(L)'
;GARTALAATPAQLAVLARAGVVDAGGRGLIAVLDALTTVLTGEAPPAPEDPSTTVRAVAGESAVPVPCGPDSAPDAHPHRATGPAYEVMYLLDADEPAVHALRDTLDALGDSLVVIGGDGLWNVHVHVDDAGAAVEAGIAVGRPHRVRIAHLLSGSPPHGPRAAPGPLPPLPTASSSGTAPEDSAPRLRAAGPEPARSVVAVVRGEGLAGLCEEAGACVVRVPADGGAEEDSLFAAVRRCGAHETVLLPNDPYLHGVAVRAAERARDVGVRAAVIPTRAAVQGIAALAVHDPGVRFDEDVVAMTSAAGATRYGEVTVAGYESWTMAGVCQAGDVLGLVEGDVAVIGEDLAGTAADVLERMLAAGGEMVTLVVGPHAPEGLAERLEAQVRHGHLGVDTVVYEGREGAGPLLIGVE
;
A
#
# COMPACT_ATOMS: atom_id res chain seq x y z
N GLY A 1 -3.47 8.89 -36.23
CA GLY A 1 -2.92 9.37 -34.94
C GLY A 1 -2.79 8.21 -33.97
N ALA A 2 -2.46 8.45 -32.69
CA ALA A 2 -2.26 7.40 -31.68
C ALA A 2 -3.45 6.41 -31.60
N ARG A 3 -4.70 6.90 -31.61
CA ARG A 3 -5.92 6.07 -31.63
C ARG A 3 -6.02 5.17 -32.88
N THR A 4 -5.64 5.68 -34.05
CA THR A 4 -5.56 4.89 -35.29
C THR A 4 -4.49 3.81 -35.21
N ALA A 5 -3.35 4.12 -34.58
CA ALA A 5 -2.28 3.15 -34.37
C ALA A 5 -2.72 2.04 -33.40
N LEU A 6 -3.40 2.39 -32.30
CA LEU A 6 -3.97 1.42 -31.37
C LEU A 6 -4.97 0.48 -32.05
N ALA A 7 -5.89 1.02 -32.87
CA ALA A 7 -6.86 0.21 -33.61
C ALA A 7 -6.21 -0.76 -34.62
N ALA A 8 -4.99 -0.49 -35.06
CA ALA A 8 -4.23 -1.36 -35.96
C ALA A 8 -3.44 -2.46 -35.24
N THR A 9 -3.29 -2.39 -33.90
CA THR A 9 -2.49 -3.36 -33.12
C THR A 9 -2.95 -4.82 -33.24
N PRO A 10 -4.26 -5.15 -33.39
CA PRO A 10 -4.67 -6.53 -33.63
C PRO A 10 -4.13 -7.10 -34.95
N ALA A 11 -3.89 -6.26 -35.97
CA ALA A 11 -3.34 -6.70 -37.26
C ALA A 11 -1.81 -6.88 -37.22
N GLN A 12 -1.14 -6.47 -36.14
CA GLN A 12 0.31 -6.48 -36.00
C GLN A 12 0.81 -7.68 -35.18
N LEU A 13 -0.03 -8.22 -34.30
CA LEU A 13 0.31 -9.35 -33.43
C LEU A 13 -0.78 -10.41 -33.45
N ALA A 14 -0.40 -11.65 -33.80
CA ALA A 14 -1.36 -12.76 -33.92
C ALA A 14 -2.09 -13.09 -32.62
N VAL A 15 -1.50 -12.79 -31.46
CA VAL A 15 -2.14 -12.99 -30.14
C VAL A 15 -3.30 -12.02 -29.93
N LEU A 16 -3.12 -10.74 -30.29
CA LEU A 16 -4.15 -9.70 -30.21
C LEU A 16 -5.25 -9.94 -31.23
N ALA A 17 -4.90 -10.39 -32.45
CA ALA A 17 -5.87 -10.79 -33.48
C ALA A 17 -6.81 -11.90 -32.99
N ARG A 18 -6.26 -12.94 -32.35
CA ARG A 18 -7.04 -14.07 -31.83
C ARG A 18 -7.95 -13.68 -30.66
N ALA A 19 -7.46 -12.78 -29.80
CA ALA A 19 -8.21 -12.31 -28.65
C ALA A 19 -9.23 -11.21 -28.99
N GLY A 20 -9.16 -10.61 -30.19
CA GLY A 20 -10.05 -9.51 -30.59
C GLY A 20 -9.87 -8.24 -29.76
N VAL A 21 -8.71 -8.08 -29.12
CA VAL A 21 -8.39 -6.94 -28.23
C VAL A 21 -7.23 -6.13 -28.78
N VAL A 22 -7.21 -4.85 -28.44
CA VAL A 22 -6.10 -3.94 -28.75
C VAL A 22 -5.00 -4.03 -27.69
N ASP A 23 -3.80 -3.55 -28.02
CA ASP A 23 -2.66 -3.52 -27.10
C ASP A 23 -2.97 -2.71 -25.82
N ALA A 24 -2.82 -3.35 -24.66
CA ALA A 24 -3.13 -2.74 -23.36
C ALA A 24 -2.19 -1.57 -23.03
N GLY A 25 -0.91 -1.66 -23.40
CA GLY A 25 0.07 -0.58 -23.20
C GLY A 25 -0.26 0.65 -24.04
N GLY A 26 -0.58 0.46 -25.31
CA GLY A 26 -1.02 1.51 -26.21
C GLY A 26 -2.33 2.16 -25.76
N ARG A 27 -3.25 1.38 -25.17
CA ARG A 27 -4.49 1.91 -24.57
C ARG A 27 -4.20 2.77 -23.35
N GLY A 28 -3.31 2.33 -22.47
CA GLY A 28 -2.87 3.11 -21.31
C GLY A 28 -2.23 4.44 -21.71
N LEU A 29 -1.36 4.42 -22.73
CA LEU A 29 -0.72 5.64 -23.24
C LEU A 29 -1.74 6.63 -23.81
N ILE A 30 -2.76 6.17 -24.55
CA ILE A 30 -3.83 7.05 -25.04
C ILE A 30 -4.62 7.67 -23.89
N ALA A 31 -4.91 6.93 -22.82
CA ALA A 31 -5.60 7.47 -21.65
C ALA A 31 -4.79 8.60 -20.97
N VAL A 32 -3.47 8.45 -20.86
CA VAL A 32 -2.57 9.50 -20.34
C VAL A 32 -2.55 10.72 -21.25
N LEU A 33 -2.46 10.53 -22.58
CA LEU A 33 -2.47 11.62 -23.55
C LEU A 33 -3.81 12.37 -23.60
N ASP A 34 -4.92 11.66 -23.45
CA ASP A 34 -6.27 12.24 -23.38
C ASP A 34 -6.44 13.08 -22.10
N ALA A 35 -5.94 12.57 -20.96
CA ALA A 35 -5.93 13.32 -19.70
C ALA A 35 -5.07 14.59 -19.80
N LEU A 36 -3.88 14.50 -20.38
CA LEU A 36 -3.00 15.65 -20.60
C LEU A 36 -3.66 16.70 -21.51
N THR A 37 -4.30 16.26 -22.60
CA THR A 37 -5.03 17.14 -23.51
C THR A 37 -6.17 17.86 -22.78
N THR A 38 -6.91 17.15 -21.94
CA THR A 38 -8.00 17.72 -21.14
C THR A 38 -7.48 18.79 -20.17
N VAL A 39 -6.34 18.54 -19.51
CA VAL A 39 -5.73 19.51 -18.58
C VAL A 39 -5.20 20.75 -19.31
N LEU A 40 -4.55 20.57 -20.46
CA LEU A 40 -3.91 21.68 -21.17
C LEU A 40 -4.88 22.53 -22.00
N THR A 41 -5.93 21.93 -22.54
CA THR A 41 -6.84 22.59 -23.49
C THR A 41 -8.23 22.84 -22.91
N GLY A 42 -8.61 22.16 -21.83
CA GLY A 42 -9.97 22.18 -21.29
C GLY A 42 -11.00 21.41 -22.14
N GLU A 43 -10.60 20.83 -23.26
CA GLU A 43 -11.47 20.05 -24.15
C GLU A 43 -11.31 18.56 -23.84
N ALA A 44 -12.42 17.91 -23.49
CA ALA A 44 -12.45 16.46 -23.34
C ALA A 44 -12.47 15.82 -24.74
N PRO A 45 -11.51 14.91 -25.07
CA PRO A 45 -11.52 14.26 -26.37
C PRO A 45 -12.73 13.31 -26.49
N PRO A 46 -13.21 13.07 -27.73
CA PRO A 46 -14.43 12.30 -27.95
C PRO A 46 -14.30 10.88 -27.38
N ALA A 47 -15.38 10.41 -26.74
CA ALA A 47 -15.47 9.08 -26.17
C ALA A 47 -15.20 8.01 -27.25
N PRO A 48 -14.54 6.89 -26.89
CA PRO A 48 -14.18 5.86 -27.86
C PRO A 48 -15.44 5.18 -28.43
N GLU A 49 -15.54 5.14 -29.75
CA GLU A 49 -16.46 4.27 -30.49
C GLU A 49 -15.85 2.87 -30.55
N ASP A 50 -16.07 2.03 -29.54
CA ASP A 50 -15.83 0.59 -29.66
C ASP A 50 -16.92 -0.21 -28.92
N PRO A 51 -17.61 -1.15 -29.59
CA PRO A 51 -18.68 -1.92 -29.00
C PRO A 51 -18.14 -3.19 -28.34
N SER A 52 -17.50 -3.08 -27.18
CA SER A 52 -17.37 -4.14 -26.15
C SER A 52 -16.34 -3.71 -25.11
N THR A 53 -16.76 -2.85 -24.18
CA THR A 53 -16.17 -2.64 -22.86
C THR A 53 -17.03 -1.62 -22.14
N THR A 54 -18.27 -2.00 -21.83
CA THR A 54 -19.10 -1.20 -20.92
C THR A 54 -18.75 -1.57 -19.49
N VAL A 55 -17.83 -0.81 -18.89
CA VAL A 55 -17.90 -0.55 -17.44
C VAL A 55 -19.14 0.34 -17.26
N ARG A 56 -20.28 -0.27 -16.93
CA ARG A 56 -21.53 0.44 -16.70
C ARG A 56 -21.50 1.02 -15.28
N ALA A 57 -21.16 2.30 -15.16
CA ALA A 57 -21.70 3.13 -14.10
C ALA A 57 -23.22 3.25 -14.33
N VAL A 58 -24.05 2.84 -13.36
CA VAL A 58 -25.51 3.03 -13.45
C VAL A 58 -26.02 3.65 -12.16
N ALA A 59 -26.38 4.93 -12.28
CA ALA A 59 -27.35 5.57 -11.42
C ALA A 59 -28.76 5.43 -12.05
N GLY A 60 -29.74 4.99 -11.27
CA GLY A 60 -31.16 5.41 -11.32
C GLY A 60 -32.13 4.88 -12.40
N GLU A 61 -33.12 4.10 -11.94
CA GLU A 61 -34.57 4.08 -12.31
C GLU A 61 -35.05 3.73 -13.73
N SER A 62 -35.89 2.67 -13.86
CA SER A 62 -37.33 2.77 -14.23
C SER A 62 -38.00 1.37 -14.40
N ALA A 63 -39.31 1.32 -14.12
CA ALA A 63 -40.26 0.18 -14.04
C ALA A 63 -40.45 -0.61 -15.36
N VAL A 64 -41.07 -1.81 -15.46
CA VAL A 64 -42.47 -2.30 -15.17
C VAL A 64 -42.54 -3.85 -15.48
N PRO A 65 -43.69 -4.61 -15.42
CA PRO A 65 -44.71 -4.92 -14.40
C PRO A 65 -44.71 -6.43 -13.94
N VAL A 66 -45.42 -6.77 -12.85
CA VAL A 66 -45.62 -8.16 -12.34
C VAL A 66 -47.12 -8.53 -12.32
N PRO A 67 -47.54 -9.78 -12.64
CA PRO A 67 -48.90 -10.27 -12.39
C PRO A 67 -49.04 -10.96 -11.02
N CYS A 68 -50.21 -10.74 -10.40
CA CYS A 68 -50.58 -11.04 -9.01
C CYS A 68 -50.82 -12.52 -8.63
N GLY A 69 -50.59 -12.84 -7.34
CA GLY A 69 -51.20 -13.95 -6.57
C GLY A 69 -50.70 -13.96 -5.10
N PRO A 70 -51.53 -14.27 -4.07
CA PRO A 70 -51.49 -13.53 -2.80
C PRO A 70 -50.87 -14.27 -1.58
N ASP A 71 -50.66 -13.45 -0.54
CA ASP A 71 -50.54 -13.74 0.90
C ASP A 71 -49.22 -14.31 1.45
N SER A 72 -48.35 -13.42 1.94
CA SER A 72 -47.92 -13.34 3.36
C SER A 72 -46.81 -12.28 3.55
N ALA A 73 -47.06 -11.28 4.41
CA ALA A 73 -46.06 -10.32 4.93
C ALA A 73 -45.58 -10.80 6.33
N PRO A 74 -44.39 -10.43 6.86
CA PRO A 74 -43.89 -9.04 6.91
C PRO A 74 -42.38 -8.80 6.69
N ASP A 75 -42.05 -7.52 6.49
CA ASP A 75 -40.77 -6.81 6.64
C ASP A 75 -39.57 -7.18 5.76
N ALA A 76 -39.46 -6.53 4.59
CA ALA A 76 -38.22 -6.43 3.82
C ALA A 76 -37.78 -4.96 3.69
N HIS A 77 -36.76 -4.58 4.45
CA HIS A 77 -36.01 -3.34 4.29
C HIS A 77 -35.19 -3.41 2.99
N PRO A 78 -34.96 -2.29 2.27
CA PRO A 78 -34.23 -2.30 1.00
C PRO A 78 -32.77 -2.74 1.23
N HIS A 79 -32.31 -3.73 0.47
CA HIS A 79 -30.91 -4.15 0.41
C HIS A 79 -30.01 -2.96 0.09
N ARG A 80 -29.32 -2.44 1.10
CA ARG A 80 -28.03 -1.76 0.89
C ARG A 80 -27.05 -2.86 0.50
N ALA A 81 -26.43 -2.74 -0.67
CA ALA A 81 -25.33 -3.61 -1.08
C ALA A 81 -24.17 -3.40 -0.10
N THR A 82 -24.12 -4.23 0.94
CA THR A 82 -22.92 -4.48 1.73
C THR A 82 -21.92 -5.15 0.81
N GLY A 83 -20.72 -4.58 0.69
CA GLY A 83 -19.64 -5.20 -0.08
C GLY A 83 -19.21 -6.54 0.53
N PRO A 84 -18.40 -7.32 -0.21
CA PRO A 84 -18.05 -8.69 0.14
C PRO A 84 -17.48 -8.81 1.56
N ALA A 85 -17.95 -9.80 2.31
CA ALA A 85 -17.55 -10.01 3.72
C ALA A 85 -16.14 -10.59 3.89
N TYR A 86 -15.56 -11.19 2.85
CA TYR A 86 -14.28 -11.88 2.92
C TYR A 86 -13.39 -11.59 1.71
N GLU A 87 -12.09 -11.55 1.97
CA GLU A 87 -11.02 -11.64 0.99
C GLU A 87 -10.39 -13.02 1.08
N VAL A 88 -10.41 -13.76 -0.03
CA VAL A 88 -9.85 -15.10 -0.12
C VAL A 88 -8.70 -15.06 -1.13
N MET A 89 -7.53 -15.47 -0.66
CA MET A 89 -6.32 -15.58 -1.47
C MET A 89 -5.76 -16.99 -1.38
N TYR A 90 -5.38 -17.59 -2.51
CA TYR A 90 -4.67 -18.86 -2.52
C TYR A 90 -3.82 -19.04 -3.79
N LEU A 91 -2.77 -19.85 -3.68
CA LEU A 91 -2.08 -20.41 -4.83
C LEU A 91 -2.77 -21.69 -5.25
N LEU A 92 -2.85 -21.96 -6.56
CA LEU A 92 -3.56 -23.08 -7.14
C LEU A 92 -2.68 -23.77 -8.18
N ASP A 93 -2.39 -25.05 -7.94
CA ASP A 93 -1.89 -25.95 -8.99
C ASP A 93 -3.08 -26.46 -9.81
N ALA A 94 -3.20 -26.03 -11.07
CA ALA A 94 -4.26 -26.41 -12.00
C ALA A 94 -3.89 -26.15 -13.47
N ASP A 95 -4.46 -26.95 -14.37
CA ASP A 95 -4.31 -26.75 -15.82
C ASP A 95 -5.09 -25.51 -16.31
N GLU A 96 -4.54 -24.80 -17.31
CA GLU A 96 -5.11 -23.56 -17.86
C GLU A 96 -6.60 -23.62 -18.26
N PRO A 97 -7.13 -24.72 -18.87
CA PRO A 97 -8.56 -24.81 -19.17
C PRO A 97 -9.45 -24.88 -17.91
N ALA A 98 -8.95 -25.50 -16.85
CA ALA A 98 -9.68 -25.63 -15.59
C ALA A 98 -9.74 -24.28 -14.85
N VAL A 99 -8.70 -23.46 -14.99
CA VAL A 99 -8.66 -22.09 -14.44
C VAL A 99 -9.60 -21.13 -15.18
N HIS A 100 -9.82 -21.32 -16.48
CA HIS A 100 -10.85 -20.56 -17.19
C HIS A 100 -12.25 -20.80 -16.64
N ALA A 101 -12.61 -22.06 -16.38
CA ALA A 101 -13.90 -22.40 -15.76
C ALA A 101 -13.98 -21.94 -14.29
N LEU A 102 -12.86 -21.92 -13.57
CA LEU A 102 -12.79 -21.37 -12.21
C LEU A 102 -13.12 -19.87 -12.19
N ARG A 103 -12.63 -19.11 -13.18
CA ARG A 103 -12.91 -17.66 -13.26
C ARG A 103 -14.40 -17.37 -13.32
N ASP A 104 -15.12 -18.06 -14.21
CA ASP A 104 -16.58 -17.91 -14.34
C ASP A 104 -17.32 -18.25 -13.04
N THR A 105 -16.80 -19.25 -12.30
CA THR A 105 -17.38 -19.70 -11.03
C THR A 105 -17.13 -18.67 -9.91
N LEU A 106 -15.92 -18.12 -9.83
CA LEU A 106 -15.55 -17.13 -8.80
C LEU A 106 -16.12 -15.73 -9.08
N ASP A 107 -16.26 -15.34 -10.35
CA ASP A 107 -16.95 -14.11 -10.75
C ASP A 107 -18.44 -14.13 -10.37
N ALA A 108 -19.06 -15.31 -10.31
CA ALA A 108 -20.43 -15.46 -9.82
C ALA A 108 -20.55 -15.41 -8.29
N LEU A 109 -19.44 -15.61 -7.56
CA LEU A 109 -19.38 -15.65 -6.10
C LEU A 109 -18.91 -14.33 -5.47
N GLY A 110 -18.31 -13.43 -6.25
CA GLY A 110 -17.62 -12.25 -5.72
C GLY A 110 -17.53 -11.06 -6.68
N ASP A 111 -17.23 -9.89 -6.11
CA ASP A 111 -17.26 -8.61 -6.84
C ASP A 111 -15.90 -8.16 -7.38
N SER A 112 -14.81 -8.82 -6.98
CA SER A 112 -13.45 -8.50 -7.43
C SER A 112 -12.62 -9.76 -7.50
N LEU A 113 -12.42 -10.27 -8.71
CA LEU A 113 -11.62 -11.44 -9.00
C LEU A 113 -10.32 -11.05 -9.72
N VAL A 114 -9.21 -11.56 -9.21
CA VAL A 114 -7.90 -11.51 -9.84
C VAL A 114 -7.35 -12.93 -9.89
N VAL A 115 -7.10 -13.43 -11.10
CA VAL A 115 -6.45 -14.74 -11.31
C VAL A 115 -5.25 -14.54 -12.24
N ILE A 116 -4.06 -14.53 -11.65
CA ILE A 116 -2.79 -14.27 -12.34
C ILE A 116 -1.91 -15.52 -12.21
N GLY A 117 -1.40 -16.02 -13.34
CA GLY A 117 -0.57 -17.22 -13.34
C GLY A 117 -0.30 -17.75 -14.74
N GLY A 118 0.43 -18.86 -14.78
CA GLY A 118 0.86 -19.56 -16.00
C GLY A 118 1.65 -20.82 -15.63
N ASP A 119 1.84 -21.73 -16.59
CA ASP A 119 2.62 -22.96 -16.42
C ASP A 119 2.18 -23.86 -15.25
N GLY A 120 0.86 -23.94 -15.02
CA GLY A 120 0.26 -24.84 -14.04
C GLY A 120 0.08 -24.26 -12.63
N LEU A 121 0.62 -23.07 -12.34
CA LEU A 121 0.51 -22.40 -11.05
C LEU A 121 -0.18 -21.03 -11.17
N TRP A 122 -1.17 -20.80 -10.30
CA TRP A 122 -2.04 -19.62 -10.37
C TRP A 122 -2.23 -18.98 -9.00
N ASN A 123 -2.20 -17.66 -8.94
CA ASN A 123 -2.57 -16.88 -7.77
C ASN A 123 -4.00 -16.38 -7.95
N VAL A 124 -4.88 -16.78 -7.02
CA VAL A 124 -6.28 -16.40 -6.99
C VAL A 124 -6.52 -15.45 -5.82
N HIS A 125 -7.10 -14.31 -6.11
CA HIS A 125 -7.59 -13.34 -5.14
C HIS A 125 -9.02 -13.00 -5.51
N VAL A 126 -9.95 -13.33 -4.61
CA VAL A 126 -11.37 -13.02 -4.80
C VAL A 126 -11.96 -12.40 -3.54
N HIS A 127 -12.77 -11.35 -3.71
CA HIS A 127 -13.62 -10.84 -2.63
C HIS A 127 -15.00 -11.46 -2.72
N VAL A 128 -15.42 -12.20 -1.70
CA VAL A 128 -16.66 -13.00 -1.67
C VAL A 128 -17.40 -12.83 -0.35
N ASP A 129 -18.70 -13.10 -0.35
CA ASP A 129 -19.48 -13.21 0.90
C ASP A 129 -19.34 -14.57 1.59
N ASP A 130 -18.94 -15.61 0.84
CA ASP A 130 -18.72 -16.96 1.34
C ASP A 130 -17.29 -17.42 1.01
N ALA A 131 -16.41 -17.33 2.02
CA ALA A 131 -15.03 -17.78 1.87
C ALA A 131 -14.90 -19.29 1.65
N GLY A 132 -15.84 -20.09 2.16
CA GLY A 132 -15.87 -21.54 1.97
C GLY A 132 -16.10 -21.89 0.51
N ALA A 133 -17.11 -21.28 -0.10
CA ALA A 133 -17.45 -21.48 -1.51
C ALA A 133 -16.26 -21.14 -2.44
N ALA A 134 -15.52 -20.06 -2.16
CA ALA A 134 -14.34 -19.68 -2.95
C ALA A 134 -13.18 -20.69 -2.86
N VAL A 135 -12.97 -21.29 -1.69
CA VAL A 135 -11.93 -22.32 -1.50
C VAL A 135 -12.38 -23.66 -2.11
N GLU A 136 -13.64 -24.04 -1.94
CA GLU A 136 -14.22 -25.25 -2.54
C GLU A 136 -14.16 -25.22 -4.06
N ALA A 137 -14.43 -24.05 -4.67
CA ALA A 137 -14.25 -23.84 -6.10
C ALA A 137 -12.81 -24.11 -6.54
N GLY A 138 -11.82 -23.65 -5.77
CA GLY A 138 -10.40 -23.94 -6.02
C GLY A 138 -10.05 -25.43 -5.87
N ILE A 139 -10.60 -26.12 -4.88
CA ILE A 139 -10.41 -27.57 -4.65
C ILE A 139 -11.01 -28.39 -5.81
N ALA A 140 -12.14 -27.95 -6.39
CA ALA A 140 -12.81 -28.68 -7.46
C ALA A 140 -11.99 -28.75 -8.76
N VAL A 141 -11.12 -27.77 -9.00
CA VAL A 141 -10.36 -27.64 -10.25
C VAL A 141 -8.86 -27.92 -10.10
N GLY A 142 -8.34 -27.97 -8.88
CA GLY A 142 -6.92 -28.13 -8.63
C GLY A 142 -6.56 -28.28 -7.16
N ARG A 143 -5.30 -28.01 -6.83
CA ARG A 143 -4.76 -28.15 -5.46
C ARG A 143 -4.43 -26.77 -4.87
N PRO A 144 -5.38 -26.13 -4.17
CA PRO A 144 -5.10 -24.86 -3.52
C PRO A 144 -4.14 -25.06 -2.34
N HIS A 145 -3.20 -24.14 -2.20
CA HIS A 145 -2.20 -24.12 -1.14
C HIS A 145 -1.94 -22.66 -0.72
N ARG A 146 -1.45 -22.49 0.52
CA ARG A 146 -1.27 -21.17 1.15
C ARG A 146 -2.57 -20.34 1.18
N VAL A 147 -3.69 -20.98 1.49
CA VAL A 147 -5.00 -20.32 1.61
C VAL A 147 -4.98 -19.30 2.75
N ARG A 148 -5.30 -18.05 2.44
CA ARG A 148 -5.50 -16.95 3.38
C ARG A 148 -6.92 -16.44 3.23
N ILE A 149 -7.63 -16.30 4.35
CA ILE A 149 -8.98 -15.76 4.41
C ILE A 149 -8.92 -14.57 5.38
N ALA A 150 -9.24 -13.38 4.90
CA ALA A 150 -9.40 -12.19 5.71
C ALA A 150 -10.86 -11.76 5.72
N HIS A 151 -11.36 -11.32 6.88
CA HIS A 151 -12.71 -10.78 6.99
C HIS A 151 -12.68 -9.28 6.70
N LEU A 152 -13.45 -8.85 5.71
CA LEU A 152 -13.67 -7.46 5.35
C LEU A 152 -14.84 -6.95 6.20
N LEU A 153 -14.58 -6.09 7.19
CA LEU A 153 -15.64 -5.53 8.04
C LEU A 153 -16.51 -4.56 7.24
N SER A 154 -17.59 -5.09 6.66
CA SER A 154 -18.71 -4.32 6.12
C SER A 154 -19.79 -4.13 7.20
N GLY A 155 -19.81 -2.99 7.90
CA GLY A 155 -20.98 -2.58 8.69
C GLY A 155 -20.73 -1.61 9.84
N SER A 156 -21.23 -0.37 9.71
CA SER A 156 -21.43 0.54 10.85
C SER A 156 -22.30 -0.10 11.94
N PRO A 157 -22.04 0.15 13.24
CA PRO A 157 -22.97 -0.26 14.29
C PRO A 157 -24.31 0.50 14.16
N PRO A 158 -25.46 -0.12 14.50
CA PRO A 158 -26.77 0.51 14.43
C PRO A 158 -26.85 1.67 15.43
N HIS A 159 -27.18 2.87 14.94
CA HIS A 159 -27.45 4.04 15.77
C HIS A 159 -28.75 3.81 16.55
N GLY A 160 -28.64 3.34 17.79
CA GLY A 160 -29.76 3.31 18.73
C GLY A 160 -30.30 4.74 18.96
N PRO A 161 -31.61 4.91 19.23
CA PRO A 161 -32.21 6.23 19.36
C PRO A 161 -31.55 7.02 20.48
N ARG A 162 -30.89 8.11 20.09
CA ARG A 162 -30.22 9.07 20.96
C ARG A 162 -31.22 9.71 21.91
N ALA A 163 -31.16 9.32 23.19
CA ALA A 163 -31.85 10.02 24.27
C ALA A 163 -31.36 11.47 24.36
N ALA A 164 -32.31 12.40 24.48
CA ALA A 164 -32.03 13.83 24.58
C ALA A 164 -31.24 14.14 25.88
N PRO A 165 -30.11 14.88 25.80
CA PRO A 165 -29.47 15.41 27.00
C PRO A 165 -30.30 16.56 27.59
N GLY A 166 -30.61 16.46 28.88
CA GLY A 166 -31.28 17.49 29.66
C GLY A 166 -30.43 18.76 29.88
N PRO A 167 -31.05 19.85 30.40
CA PRO A 167 -30.45 21.19 30.37
C PRO A 167 -29.26 21.34 31.33
N LEU A 168 -28.17 21.95 30.85
CA LEU A 168 -27.06 22.42 31.67
C LEU A 168 -27.42 23.74 32.39
N PRO A 169 -26.88 24.00 33.60
CA PRO A 169 -27.12 25.22 34.37
C PRO A 169 -26.31 26.44 33.85
N PRO A 170 -26.73 27.68 34.17
CA PRO A 170 -26.19 28.90 33.56
C PRO A 170 -24.86 29.37 34.18
N LEU A 171 -24.01 29.94 33.32
CA LEU A 171 -22.80 30.70 33.66
C LEU A 171 -23.15 32.17 34.01
N PRO A 172 -22.36 32.84 34.87
CA PRO A 172 -22.58 34.23 35.25
C PRO A 172 -22.07 35.25 34.22
N THR A 173 -22.81 36.36 34.10
CA THR A 173 -22.59 37.51 33.23
C THR A 173 -21.86 38.67 33.93
N ALA A 174 -21.03 39.42 33.19
CA ALA A 174 -20.92 40.89 33.17
C ALA A 174 -19.80 41.29 32.17
N SER A 175 -20.12 41.94 31.04
CA SER A 175 -20.05 43.42 30.80
C SER A 175 -18.60 43.92 30.62
N SER A 176 -18.21 44.73 29.63
CA SER A 176 -18.89 45.72 28.79
C SER A 176 -17.93 46.32 27.73
N SER A 177 -18.51 46.93 26.67
CA SER A 177 -17.99 48.01 25.79
C SER A 177 -16.80 47.68 24.88
N GLY A 178 -16.74 48.03 23.60
CA GLY A 178 -17.57 48.83 22.69
C GLY A 178 -16.72 49.21 21.46
N THR A 179 -17.39 49.49 20.34
CA THR A 179 -16.94 50.16 19.10
C THR A 179 -16.02 49.45 18.10
N ALA A 180 -16.56 49.27 16.88
CA ALA A 180 -15.84 49.06 15.62
C ALA A 180 -15.31 50.40 15.06
N PRO A 181 -14.34 50.37 14.13
CA PRO A 181 -14.71 50.61 12.73
C PRO A 181 -14.03 49.68 11.71
N GLU A 182 -14.60 49.68 10.51
CA GLU A 182 -14.15 49.01 9.28
C GLU A 182 -12.88 49.64 8.72
N ASP A 183 -11.93 48.82 8.24
CA ASP A 183 -11.09 49.17 7.09
C ASP A 183 -10.62 47.90 6.35
N SER A 184 -10.61 48.01 5.03
CA SER A 184 -10.43 46.94 4.05
C SER A 184 -8.96 46.84 3.62
N ALA A 185 -8.32 45.71 3.92
CA ALA A 185 -7.12 45.23 3.24
C ALA A 185 -7.00 43.71 3.46
N PRO A 186 -6.56 42.92 2.46
CA PRO A 186 -6.38 41.49 2.64
C PRO A 186 -5.23 41.30 3.63
N ARG A 187 -5.56 40.93 4.87
CA ARG A 187 -4.58 40.54 5.86
C ARG A 187 -4.00 39.21 5.42
N LEU A 188 -2.83 39.27 4.80
CA LEU A 188 -1.90 38.15 4.68
C LEU A 188 -1.77 37.55 6.09
N ARG A 189 -2.39 36.39 6.32
CA ARG A 189 -2.18 35.66 7.57
C ARG A 189 -0.72 35.22 7.56
N ALA A 190 0.09 35.92 8.35
CA ALA A 190 1.32 35.37 8.86
C ALA A 190 0.95 34.16 9.74
N ALA A 191 1.14 32.96 9.20
CA ALA A 191 1.15 31.73 9.99
C ALA A 191 2.63 31.36 10.22
N GLY A 192 3.13 31.69 11.42
CA GLY A 192 4.28 30.98 12.00
C GLY A 192 3.80 29.66 12.62
N PRO A 193 4.69 28.68 12.82
CA PRO A 193 4.40 27.27 12.59
C PRO A 193 3.86 26.58 13.85
N GLU A 194 2.71 25.94 13.76
CA GLU A 194 2.32 24.85 14.66
C GLU A 194 2.45 23.54 13.88
N PRO A 195 2.92 22.42 14.47
CA PRO A 195 3.05 21.17 13.74
C PRO A 195 1.64 20.63 13.47
N ALA A 196 1.05 21.06 12.36
CA ALA A 196 -0.28 20.62 11.95
C ALA A 196 -0.30 19.09 11.72
N ARG A 197 0.87 18.53 11.37
CA ARG A 197 1.06 17.13 11.03
C ARG A 197 2.35 16.58 11.65
N SER A 198 2.28 15.34 12.13
CA SER A 198 3.44 14.57 12.57
C SER A 198 3.52 13.23 11.84
N VAL A 199 4.72 12.73 11.61
CA VAL A 199 4.94 11.36 11.15
C VAL A 199 5.49 10.53 12.30
N VAL A 200 4.87 9.40 12.62
CA VAL A 200 5.33 8.45 13.62
C VAL A 200 5.96 7.27 12.90
N ALA A 201 7.28 7.12 13.00
CA ALA A 201 8.02 6.03 12.37
C ALA A 201 8.41 4.99 13.43
N VAL A 202 8.08 3.73 13.18
CA VAL A 202 8.57 2.64 14.02
C VAL A 202 9.92 2.18 13.48
N VAL A 203 10.90 2.00 14.37
CA VAL A 203 12.26 1.59 14.00
C VAL A 203 12.70 0.47 14.92
N ARG A 204 13.31 -0.58 14.34
CA ARG A 204 13.99 -1.63 15.10
C ARG A 204 15.39 -1.16 15.50
N GLY A 205 15.70 -1.27 16.78
CA GLY A 205 16.98 -0.83 17.34
C GLY A 205 17.19 0.70 17.32
N GLU A 206 18.44 1.11 17.52
CA GLU A 206 18.85 2.53 17.48
C GLU A 206 19.28 2.96 16.08
N GLY A 207 19.43 1.99 15.17
CA GLY A 207 20.15 2.13 13.92
C GLY A 207 19.68 3.25 13.01
N LEU A 208 18.36 3.32 12.85
CA LEU A 208 17.68 4.20 11.93
C LEU A 208 16.91 5.32 12.65
N ALA A 209 16.93 5.33 13.98
CA ALA A 209 16.18 6.29 14.77
C ALA A 209 16.65 7.72 14.50
N GLY A 210 17.98 7.93 14.46
CA GLY A 210 18.56 9.24 14.15
C GLY A 210 18.17 9.73 12.75
N LEU A 211 18.23 8.86 11.74
CA LEU A 211 17.86 9.21 10.36
C LEU A 211 16.38 9.61 10.24
N CYS A 212 15.49 8.84 10.86
CA CYS A 212 14.06 9.18 10.88
C CYS A 212 13.78 10.47 11.67
N GLU A 213 14.48 10.70 12.79
CA GLU A 213 14.36 11.93 13.59
C GLU A 213 14.87 13.16 12.81
N GLU A 214 15.99 13.05 12.09
CA GLU A 214 16.52 14.10 11.21
C GLU A 214 15.58 14.42 10.05
N ALA A 215 14.88 13.41 9.54
CA ALA A 215 13.83 13.57 8.54
C ALA A 215 12.49 14.10 9.12
N GLY A 216 12.44 14.42 10.42
CA GLY A 216 11.28 15.05 11.07
C GLY A 216 10.24 14.08 11.64
N ALA A 217 10.53 12.78 11.71
CA ALA A 217 9.64 11.78 12.28
C ALA A 217 9.78 11.66 13.81
N CYS A 218 8.67 11.41 14.50
CA CYS A 218 8.68 10.91 15.86
C CYS A 218 8.94 9.40 15.86
N VAL A 219 10.07 8.98 16.42
CA VAL A 219 10.46 7.58 16.38
C VAL A 219 9.94 6.78 17.57
N VAL A 220 9.33 5.62 17.27
CA VAL A 220 9.03 4.55 18.23
C VAL A 220 10.07 3.46 18.06
N ARG A 221 10.92 3.30 19.08
CA ARG A 221 11.97 2.29 19.08
C ARG A 221 11.41 0.95 19.56
N VAL A 222 11.69 -0.11 18.81
CA VAL A 222 11.30 -1.49 19.14
C VAL A 222 12.57 -2.31 19.29
N PRO A 223 12.66 -3.22 20.28
CA PRO A 223 13.77 -4.16 20.37
C PRO A 223 13.94 -4.97 19.07
N ALA A 224 15.16 -5.37 18.73
CA ALA A 224 15.44 -6.09 17.48
C ALA A 224 14.68 -7.43 17.36
N ASP A 225 14.44 -8.09 18.50
CA ASP A 225 13.71 -9.34 18.68
C ASP A 225 12.27 -9.15 19.22
N GLY A 226 11.86 -7.90 19.42
CA GLY A 226 10.57 -7.53 20.01
C GLY A 226 9.54 -7.08 18.98
N GLY A 227 8.31 -6.89 19.45
CA GLY A 227 7.24 -6.23 18.71
C GLY A 227 6.90 -4.87 19.32
N ALA A 228 6.11 -4.09 18.60
CA ALA A 228 5.50 -2.89 19.14
C ALA A 228 4.08 -3.19 19.64
N GLU A 229 3.70 -2.55 20.74
CA GLU A 229 2.34 -2.61 21.27
C GLU A 229 1.51 -1.42 20.79
N GLU A 230 0.20 -1.61 20.66
CA GLU A 230 -0.74 -0.56 20.27
C GLU A 230 -0.66 0.64 21.21
N ASP A 231 -0.59 0.40 22.53
CA ASP A 231 -0.46 1.44 23.55
C ASP A 231 0.81 2.28 23.36
N SER A 232 1.91 1.65 22.94
CA SER A 232 3.18 2.34 22.69
C SER A 232 3.10 3.25 21.46
N LEU A 233 2.50 2.78 20.36
CA LEU A 233 2.29 3.58 19.16
C LEU A 233 1.32 4.73 19.44
N PHE A 234 0.20 4.45 20.09
CA PHE A 234 -0.78 5.46 20.46
C PHE A 234 -0.19 6.52 21.41
N ALA A 235 0.63 6.11 22.39
CA ALA A 235 1.34 7.04 23.25
C ALA A 235 2.31 7.93 22.47
N ALA A 236 2.97 7.40 21.42
CA ALA A 236 3.81 8.20 20.53
C ALA A 236 3.00 9.23 19.73
N VAL A 237 1.86 8.84 19.14
CA VAL A 237 0.93 9.76 18.48
C VAL A 237 0.52 10.89 19.43
N ARG A 238 0.14 10.56 20.66
CA ARG A 238 -0.24 11.57 21.67
C ARG A 238 0.90 12.50 22.07
N ARG A 239 2.13 11.99 22.16
CA ARG A 239 3.32 12.81 22.47
C ARG A 239 3.64 13.81 21.37
N CYS A 240 3.34 13.50 20.11
CA CYS A 240 3.54 14.41 18.99
C CYS A 240 2.63 15.64 19.07
N GLY A 241 1.44 15.50 19.67
CA GLY A 241 0.50 16.60 19.86
C GLY A 241 -0.08 17.19 18.58
N ALA A 242 0.10 16.54 17.43
CA ALA A 242 -0.40 17.01 16.14
C ALA A 242 -1.88 16.62 15.93
N HIS A 243 -2.60 17.45 15.17
CA HIS A 243 -3.98 17.17 14.77
C HIS A 243 -4.06 16.14 13.65
N GLU A 244 -3.01 16.04 12.83
CA GLU A 244 -2.86 15.05 11.78
C GLU A 244 -1.64 14.16 12.06
N THR A 245 -1.75 12.87 11.80
CA THR A 245 -0.64 11.93 12.00
C THR A 245 -0.57 10.87 10.92
N VAL A 246 0.64 10.59 10.43
CA VAL A 246 0.93 9.46 9.57
C VAL A 246 1.74 8.43 10.36
N LEU A 247 1.41 7.15 10.30
CA LEU A 247 2.19 6.08 10.91
C LEU A 247 2.93 5.27 9.83
N LEU A 248 4.23 5.06 10.04
CA LEU A 248 5.11 4.22 9.21
C LEU A 248 5.55 3.00 10.04
N PRO A 249 4.93 1.82 9.86
CA PRO A 249 5.26 0.62 10.63
C PRO A 249 6.67 0.09 10.38
N ASN A 250 7.24 0.31 9.19
CA ASN A 250 8.55 -0.17 8.72
C ASN A 250 8.84 -1.66 8.96
N ASP A 251 7.79 -2.46 9.14
CA ASP A 251 7.87 -3.86 9.54
C ASP A 251 6.56 -4.55 9.13
N PRO A 252 6.63 -5.68 8.39
CA PRO A 252 5.43 -6.35 7.89
C PRO A 252 4.52 -6.86 9.02
N TYR A 253 5.07 -7.14 10.20
CA TYR A 253 4.31 -7.65 11.35
C TYR A 253 3.64 -6.54 12.16
N LEU A 254 4.04 -5.27 11.98
CA LEU A 254 3.52 -4.14 12.76
C LEU A 254 2.37 -3.41 12.08
N HIS A 255 2.04 -3.73 10.82
CA HIS A 255 0.94 -3.07 10.10
C HIS A 255 -0.38 -3.12 10.88
N GLY A 256 -0.77 -4.32 11.35
CA GLY A 256 -2.02 -4.48 12.12
C GLY A 256 -2.02 -3.71 13.44
N VAL A 257 -0.87 -3.58 14.11
CA VAL A 257 -0.73 -2.79 15.35
C VAL A 257 -0.87 -1.30 15.03
N ALA A 258 -0.26 -0.83 13.95
CA ALA A 258 -0.33 0.56 13.53
C ALA A 258 -1.74 0.97 13.11
N VAL A 259 -2.49 0.09 12.43
CA VAL A 259 -3.90 0.34 12.07
C VAL A 259 -4.74 0.55 13.32
N ARG A 260 -4.64 -0.33 14.32
CA ARG A 260 -5.37 -0.17 15.59
C ARG A 260 -4.99 1.11 16.33
N ALA A 261 -3.70 1.45 16.36
CA ALA A 261 -3.24 2.70 16.97
C ALA A 261 -3.78 3.95 16.24
N ALA A 262 -3.86 3.90 14.90
CA ALA A 262 -4.49 4.95 14.09
C ALA A 262 -6.00 5.05 14.33
N GLU A 263 -6.71 3.93 14.43
CA GLU A 263 -8.14 3.92 14.78
C GLU A 263 -8.39 4.57 16.13
N ARG A 264 -7.61 4.19 17.15
CA ARG A 264 -7.69 4.80 18.47
C ARG A 264 -7.32 6.28 18.48
N ALA A 265 -6.39 6.71 17.62
CA ALA A 265 -6.08 8.12 17.42
C ALA A 265 -7.29 8.89 16.85
N ARG A 266 -8.01 8.31 15.88
CA ARG A 266 -9.24 8.89 15.32
C ARG A 266 -10.36 8.98 16.35
N ASP A 267 -10.49 8.00 17.24
CA ASP A 267 -11.50 8.03 18.32
C ASP A 267 -11.32 9.21 19.28
N VAL A 268 -10.09 9.70 19.44
CA VAL A 268 -9.77 10.88 20.26
C VAL A 268 -9.62 12.17 19.44
N GLY A 269 -10.01 12.15 18.17
CA GLY A 269 -10.07 13.33 17.31
C GLY A 269 -8.78 13.67 16.54
N VAL A 270 -7.80 12.77 16.50
CA VAL A 270 -6.60 12.92 15.67
C VAL A 270 -6.86 12.31 14.30
N ARG A 271 -6.63 13.07 13.23
CA ARG A 271 -6.71 12.56 11.86
C ARG A 271 -5.50 11.69 11.56
N ALA A 272 -5.67 10.37 11.62
CA ALA A 272 -4.55 9.43 11.45
C ALA A 272 -4.64 8.63 10.13
N ALA A 273 -3.48 8.32 9.54
CA ALA A 273 -3.33 7.39 8.41
C ALA A 273 -2.14 6.45 8.65
N VAL A 274 -2.18 5.26 8.06
CA VAL A 274 -1.08 4.29 8.09
C VAL A 274 -0.61 4.06 6.67
N ILE A 275 0.70 4.20 6.45
CA ILE A 275 1.33 3.82 5.19
C ILE A 275 1.88 2.40 5.35
N PRO A 276 1.57 1.46 4.46
CA PRO A 276 1.88 0.03 4.65
C PRO A 276 3.36 -0.31 4.37
N THR A 277 4.30 0.46 4.92
CA THR A 277 5.75 0.20 4.83
C THR A 277 6.11 -1.10 5.56
N ARG A 278 6.85 -1.97 4.89
CA ARG A 278 7.38 -3.24 5.42
C ARG A 278 8.84 -3.15 5.84
N ALA A 279 9.57 -2.15 5.35
CA ALA A 279 10.96 -1.93 5.71
C ALA A 279 11.24 -0.46 5.94
N ALA A 280 12.27 -0.16 6.72
CA ALA A 280 12.65 1.21 7.04
C ALA A 280 13.05 2.04 5.82
N VAL A 281 13.64 1.44 4.78
CA VAL A 281 13.97 2.14 3.52
C VAL A 281 12.73 2.66 2.80
N GLN A 282 11.59 1.95 2.89
CA GLN A 282 10.31 2.44 2.37
C GLN A 282 9.77 3.60 3.22
N GLY A 283 10.01 3.56 4.53
CA GLY A 283 9.72 4.67 5.43
C GLY A 283 10.57 5.90 5.15
N ILE A 284 11.85 5.73 4.80
CA ILE A 284 12.75 6.82 4.39
C ILE A 284 12.25 7.44 3.08
N ALA A 285 11.90 6.63 2.09
CA ALA A 285 11.32 7.12 0.83
C ALA A 285 10.01 7.90 1.07
N ALA A 286 9.14 7.40 1.95
CA ALA A 286 7.93 8.11 2.36
C ALA A 286 8.25 9.46 3.04
N LEU A 287 9.23 9.50 3.93
CA LEU A 287 9.65 10.73 4.61
C LEU A 287 10.30 11.73 3.66
N ALA A 288 11.02 11.28 2.64
CA ALA A 288 11.69 12.14 1.67
C ALA A 288 10.73 12.99 0.84
N VAL A 289 9.50 12.49 0.60
CA VAL A 289 8.45 13.18 -0.16
C VAL A 289 7.41 13.88 0.73
N HIS A 290 7.57 13.78 2.06
CA HIS A 290 6.63 14.36 3.01
C HIS A 290 6.61 15.89 2.94
N ASP A 291 5.43 16.47 2.72
CA ASP A 291 5.25 17.92 2.71
C ASP A 291 4.10 18.35 3.67
N PRO A 292 4.42 18.94 4.84
CA PRO A 292 3.39 19.42 5.76
C PRO A 292 2.60 20.62 5.22
N GLY A 293 3.04 21.24 4.12
CA GLY A 293 2.38 22.35 3.44
C GLY A 293 1.22 21.93 2.52
N VAL A 294 1.16 20.67 2.08
CA VAL A 294 0.05 20.16 1.25
C VAL A 294 -1.07 19.54 2.08
N ARG A 295 -2.20 19.20 1.45
CA ARG A 295 -3.35 18.60 2.15
C ARG A 295 -2.98 17.20 2.67
N PHE A 296 -3.52 16.80 3.81
CA PHE A 296 -3.20 15.50 4.43
C PHE A 296 -3.37 14.31 3.49
N ASP A 297 -4.50 14.24 2.77
CA ASP A 297 -4.75 13.10 1.89
C ASP A 297 -3.78 13.10 0.69
N GLU A 298 -3.37 14.28 0.23
CA GLU A 298 -2.41 14.45 -0.87
C GLU A 298 -1.00 14.00 -0.44
N ASP A 299 -0.57 14.41 0.75
CA ASP A 299 0.68 13.96 1.38
C ASP A 299 0.67 12.44 1.61
N VAL A 300 -0.41 11.89 2.18
CA VAL A 300 -0.53 10.44 2.39
C VAL A 300 -0.46 9.67 1.06
N VAL A 301 -1.07 10.17 -0.01
CA VAL A 301 -0.98 9.55 -1.35
C VAL A 301 0.45 9.62 -1.89
N ALA A 302 1.12 10.77 -1.79
CA ALA A 302 2.50 10.94 -2.23
C ALA A 302 3.45 10.01 -1.47
N MET A 303 3.38 10.02 -0.14
CA MET A 303 4.17 9.17 0.73
C MET A 303 3.90 7.67 0.50
N THR A 304 2.64 7.28 0.27
CA THR A 304 2.29 5.89 -0.04
C THR A 304 2.82 5.46 -1.40
N SER A 305 2.80 6.36 -2.39
CA SER A 305 3.34 6.09 -3.72
C SER A 305 4.86 5.90 -3.67
N ALA A 306 5.58 6.76 -2.94
CA ALA A 306 7.03 6.64 -2.74
C ALA A 306 7.40 5.34 -2.01
N ALA A 307 6.72 5.04 -0.91
CA ALA A 307 6.91 3.77 -0.18
C ALA A 307 6.65 2.54 -1.05
N GLY A 308 5.61 2.58 -1.88
CA GLY A 308 5.22 1.48 -2.76
C GLY A 308 6.12 1.28 -3.99
N ALA A 309 6.76 2.36 -4.46
CA ALA A 309 7.76 2.30 -5.53
C ALA A 309 9.10 1.73 -5.03
N THR A 310 9.38 1.88 -3.72
CA THR A 310 10.63 1.41 -3.12
C THR A 310 10.57 -0.10 -2.86
N ARG A 311 11.34 -0.87 -3.64
CA ARG A 311 11.65 -2.26 -3.33
C ARG A 311 12.69 -2.32 -2.23
N TYR A 312 12.59 -3.30 -1.35
CA TYR A 312 13.53 -3.45 -0.24
C TYR A 312 14.25 -4.79 -0.21
N GLY A 313 15.50 -4.75 0.23
CA GLY A 313 16.34 -5.91 0.47
C GLY A 313 17.12 -5.77 1.77
N GLU A 314 17.58 -6.90 2.29
CA GLU A 314 18.34 -6.97 3.53
C GLU A 314 19.47 -8.00 3.38
N VAL A 315 20.61 -7.73 3.97
CA VAL A 315 21.67 -8.72 4.14
C VAL A 315 21.87 -8.96 5.63
N THR A 316 21.76 -10.21 6.04
CA THR A 316 21.87 -10.64 7.43
C THR A 316 22.67 -11.93 7.56
N VAL A 317 22.97 -12.36 8.78
CA VAL A 317 23.70 -13.60 9.06
C VAL A 317 22.77 -14.58 9.76
N ALA A 318 22.68 -15.80 9.24
CA ALA A 318 21.85 -16.86 9.80
C ALA A 318 22.34 -17.26 11.20
N GLY A 319 21.45 -17.20 12.21
CA GLY A 319 21.76 -17.65 13.57
C GLY A 319 21.63 -19.16 13.79
N TYR A 320 20.93 -19.87 12.89
CA TYR A 320 20.62 -21.28 12.98
C TYR A 320 20.31 -21.87 11.61
N GLU A 321 20.32 -23.20 11.51
CA GLU A 321 19.94 -23.92 10.28
C GLU A 321 18.45 -23.75 9.97
N SER A 322 18.12 -23.40 8.72
CA SER A 322 16.74 -23.22 8.29
C SER A 322 16.53 -23.56 6.81
N TRP A 323 15.30 -23.95 6.46
CA TRP A 323 14.90 -24.20 5.08
C TRP A 323 14.36 -22.91 4.47
N THR A 324 14.94 -22.47 3.37
CA THR A 324 14.58 -21.24 2.66
C THR A 324 14.28 -21.52 1.19
N MET A 325 13.72 -20.53 0.48
CA MET A 325 13.47 -20.64 -0.96
C MET A 325 14.77 -20.78 -1.78
N ALA A 326 15.89 -20.23 -1.29
CA ALA A 326 17.21 -20.35 -1.91
C ALA A 326 17.92 -21.67 -1.58
N GLY A 327 17.37 -22.47 -0.65
CA GLY A 327 17.98 -23.72 -0.17
C GLY A 327 18.06 -23.79 1.36
N VAL A 328 18.78 -24.78 1.86
CA VAL A 328 19.04 -24.93 3.30
C VAL A 328 20.20 -24.02 3.68
N CYS A 329 20.00 -23.11 4.62
CA CYS A 329 21.07 -22.31 5.21
C CYS A 329 21.54 -22.94 6.52
N GLN A 330 22.80 -22.71 6.87
CA GLN A 330 23.45 -23.10 8.11
C GLN A 330 23.67 -21.88 9.02
N ALA A 331 23.95 -22.13 10.30
CA ALA A 331 24.38 -21.06 11.20
C ALA A 331 25.70 -20.44 10.71
N GLY A 332 25.72 -19.12 10.54
CA GLY A 332 26.86 -18.36 10.01
C GLY A 332 26.78 -18.02 8.53
N ASP A 333 25.88 -18.64 7.77
CA ASP A 333 25.67 -18.28 6.36
C ASP A 333 25.16 -16.84 6.23
N VAL A 334 25.58 -16.16 5.18
CA VAL A 334 25.08 -14.83 4.85
C VAL A 334 23.82 -14.98 4.02
N LEU A 335 22.73 -14.38 4.49
CA LEU A 335 21.43 -14.40 3.83
C LEU A 335 21.17 -13.07 3.15
N GLY A 336 20.84 -13.14 1.87
CA GLY A 336 20.35 -12.01 1.09
C GLY A 336 18.85 -12.12 0.89
N LEU A 337 18.08 -11.20 1.47
CA LEU A 337 16.64 -11.14 1.40
C LEU A 337 16.19 -10.07 0.40
N VAL A 338 15.14 -10.35 -0.37
CA VAL A 338 14.44 -9.41 -1.23
C VAL A 338 12.95 -9.50 -0.92
N GLU A 339 12.31 -8.39 -0.60
CA GLU A 339 10.90 -8.34 -0.18
C GLU A 339 10.58 -9.30 1.00
N GLY A 340 11.56 -9.56 1.86
CA GLY A 340 11.44 -10.45 3.02
C GLY A 340 11.69 -11.94 2.73
N ASP A 341 11.87 -12.33 1.47
CA ASP A 341 12.20 -13.71 1.08
C ASP A 341 13.71 -13.88 0.90
N VAL A 342 14.28 -14.95 1.47
CA VAL A 342 15.70 -15.30 1.26
C VAL A 342 15.89 -15.72 -0.20
N ALA A 343 16.54 -14.85 -0.95
CA ALA A 343 16.84 -15.03 -2.36
C ALA A 343 18.25 -15.59 -2.56
N VAL A 344 19.23 -15.18 -1.73
CA VAL A 344 20.64 -15.58 -1.83
C VAL A 344 21.09 -16.20 -0.50
N ILE A 345 21.89 -17.26 -0.59
CA ILE A 345 22.72 -17.75 0.52
C ILE A 345 24.16 -17.66 0.04
N GLY A 346 25.00 -16.94 0.78
CA GLY A 346 26.41 -16.73 0.45
C GLY A 346 27.31 -16.90 1.67
N GLU A 347 28.62 -16.85 1.42
CA GLU A 347 29.65 -17.08 2.44
C GLU A 347 30.20 -15.76 3.02
N ASP A 348 30.08 -14.65 2.29
CA ASP A 348 30.57 -13.34 2.71
C ASP A 348 29.56 -12.22 2.49
N LEU A 349 29.61 -11.20 3.38
CA LEU A 349 28.66 -10.08 3.39
C LEU A 349 28.71 -9.26 2.10
N ALA A 350 29.90 -9.00 1.58
CA ALA A 350 30.07 -8.07 0.47
C ALA A 350 29.71 -8.69 -0.88
N GLY A 351 30.01 -9.98 -1.08
CA GLY A 351 29.54 -10.77 -2.22
C GLY A 351 28.02 -10.93 -2.20
N THR A 352 27.45 -11.33 -1.06
CA THR A 352 26.00 -11.50 -0.94
C THR A 352 25.24 -10.19 -1.14
N ALA A 353 25.75 -9.07 -0.59
CA ALA A 353 25.17 -7.75 -0.81
C ALA A 353 25.19 -7.33 -2.29
N ALA A 354 26.30 -7.59 -2.98
CA ALA A 354 26.43 -7.34 -4.42
C ALA A 354 25.40 -8.14 -5.22
N ASP A 355 25.18 -9.40 -4.88
CA ASP A 355 24.20 -10.27 -5.54
C ASP A 355 22.75 -9.84 -5.28
N VAL A 356 22.42 -9.44 -4.04
CA VAL A 356 21.09 -8.89 -3.71
C VAL A 356 20.84 -7.61 -4.48
N LEU A 357 21.79 -6.69 -4.48
CA LEU A 357 21.68 -5.41 -5.17
C LEU A 357 21.48 -5.59 -6.68
N GLU A 358 22.25 -6.48 -7.30
CA GLU A 358 22.11 -6.77 -8.74
C GLU A 358 20.73 -7.34 -9.07
N ARG A 359 20.21 -8.25 -8.24
CA ARG A 359 18.86 -8.80 -8.42
C ARG A 359 17.77 -7.76 -8.26
N MET A 360 17.93 -6.83 -7.30
CA MET A 360 16.99 -5.73 -7.14
C MET A 360 17.04 -4.78 -8.34
N LEU A 361 18.23 -4.49 -8.88
CA LEU A 361 18.39 -3.63 -10.06
C LEU A 361 18.02 -4.31 -11.39
N ALA A 362 17.83 -5.62 -11.41
CA ALA A 362 17.49 -6.36 -12.63
C ALA A 362 16.18 -5.89 -13.29
N ALA A 363 15.24 -5.34 -12.52
CA ALA A 363 14.00 -4.74 -13.05
C ALA A 363 14.11 -3.22 -13.31
N GLY A 364 15.33 -2.67 -13.26
CA GLY A 364 15.60 -1.24 -13.31
C GLY A 364 15.65 -0.58 -11.93
N GLY A 365 15.88 0.72 -11.91
CA GLY A 365 15.82 1.58 -10.72
C GLY A 365 16.35 2.98 -11.08
N GLU A 366 16.01 3.98 -10.28
CA GLU A 366 16.49 5.37 -10.43
C GLU A 366 17.39 5.78 -9.27
N MET A 367 17.14 5.22 -8.09
CA MET A 367 17.88 5.50 -6.86
C MET A 367 18.10 4.23 -6.04
N VAL A 368 19.31 4.08 -5.49
CA VAL A 368 19.66 3.06 -4.51
C VAL A 368 19.96 3.72 -3.17
N THR A 369 19.19 3.36 -2.15
CA THR A 369 19.45 3.74 -0.76
C THR A 369 20.13 2.59 -0.02
N LEU A 370 21.32 2.82 0.51
CA LEU A 370 22.06 1.86 1.33
C LEU A 370 22.07 2.31 2.79
N VAL A 371 21.61 1.47 3.71
CA VAL A 371 21.76 1.70 5.15
C VAL A 371 22.71 0.65 5.70
N VAL A 372 23.91 1.10 6.05
CA VAL A 372 25.04 0.23 6.40
C VAL A 372 25.13 0.08 7.91
N GLY A 373 24.93 -1.13 8.43
CA GLY A 373 24.98 -1.40 9.86
C GLY A 373 26.41 -1.36 10.43
N PRO A 374 26.56 -1.27 11.77
CA PRO A 374 27.87 -1.16 12.43
C PRO A 374 28.72 -2.44 12.33
N HIS A 375 28.10 -3.55 11.97
CA HIS A 375 28.77 -4.85 11.76
C HIS A 375 29.09 -5.13 10.30
N ALA A 376 28.84 -4.19 9.39
CA ALA A 376 29.23 -4.30 8.00
C ALA A 376 30.76 -4.27 7.85
N PRO A 377 31.34 -4.96 6.84
CA PRO A 377 32.74 -4.81 6.49
C PRO A 377 33.07 -3.37 6.09
N GLU A 378 34.25 -2.91 6.49
CA GLU A 378 34.78 -1.61 6.03
C GLU A 378 34.90 -1.62 4.50
N GLY A 379 34.49 -0.52 3.84
CA GLY A 379 34.50 -0.44 2.38
C GLY A 379 33.28 -1.07 1.68
N LEU A 380 32.30 -1.63 2.42
CA LEU A 380 31.11 -2.25 1.81
C LEU A 380 30.32 -1.25 0.97
N ALA A 381 30.03 -0.07 1.52
CA ALA A 381 29.27 0.97 0.83
C ALA A 381 29.95 1.37 -0.47
N GLU A 382 31.24 1.71 -0.40
CA GLU A 382 32.04 2.16 -1.54
C GLU A 382 32.13 1.10 -2.63
N ARG A 383 32.19 -0.19 -2.24
CA ARG A 383 32.15 -1.30 -3.19
C ARG A 383 30.81 -1.38 -3.91
N LEU A 384 29.70 -1.27 -3.20
CA LEU A 384 28.36 -1.33 -3.79
C LEU A 384 28.07 -0.11 -4.65
N GLU A 385 28.43 1.09 -4.20
CA GLU A 385 28.33 2.32 -5.01
C GLU A 385 29.15 2.22 -6.30
N ALA A 386 30.38 1.69 -6.21
CA ALA A 386 31.18 1.44 -7.39
C ALA A 386 30.50 0.44 -8.33
N GLN A 387 29.91 -0.64 -7.81
CA GLN A 387 29.18 -1.62 -8.63
C GLN A 387 28.01 -0.96 -9.37
N VAL A 388 27.15 -0.19 -8.68
CA VAL A 388 26.01 0.52 -9.29
C VAL A 388 26.51 1.45 -10.40
N ARG A 389 27.52 2.27 -10.10
CA ARG A 389 28.09 3.24 -11.05
C ARG A 389 28.65 2.58 -12.32
N HIS A 390 29.20 1.37 -12.22
CA HIS A 390 29.74 0.64 -13.37
C HIS A 390 28.69 -0.15 -14.15
N GLY A 391 27.69 -0.72 -13.45
CA GLY A 391 26.68 -1.61 -14.05
C GLY A 391 25.40 -0.91 -14.53
N HIS A 392 24.99 0.16 -13.87
CA HIS A 392 23.67 0.77 -14.01
C HIS A 392 23.79 2.29 -14.22
N LEU A 393 23.96 2.69 -15.48
CA LEU A 393 24.10 4.11 -15.85
C LEU A 393 22.79 4.86 -15.60
N GLY A 394 22.84 5.90 -14.77
CA GLY A 394 21.68 6.73 -14.43
C GLY A 394 20.99 6.35 -13.12
N VAL A 395 21.56 5.40 -12.35
CA VAL A 395 21.13 5.09 -10.99
C VAL A 395 22.01 5.85 -10.01
N ASP A 396 21.39 6.69 -9.18
CA ASP A 396 22.08 7.40 -8.11
C ASP A 396 22.17 6.54 -6.84
N THR A 397 23.15 6.80 -5.98
CA THR A 397 23.34 6.08 -4.72
C THR A 397 23.37 7.05 -3.55
N VAL A 398 22.60 6.73 -2.49
CA VAL A 398 22.62 7.44 -1.21
C VAL A 398 22.95 6.46 -0.11
N VAL A 399 23.92 6.82 0.74
CA VAL A 399 24.40 5.98 1.84
C VAL A 399 24.09 6.62 3.18
N TYR A 400 23.50 5.84 4.07
CA TYR A 400 23.26 6.18 5.46
C TYR A 400 23.97 5.21 6.39
N GLU A 401 24.50 5.74 7.50
CA GLU A 401 25.07 4.93 8.56
C GLU A 401 23.96 4.42 9.49
N GLY A 402 23.78 3.11 9.52
CA GLY A 402 23.00 2.41 10.53
C GLY A 402 23.79 2.29 11.84
N ARG A 403 23.18 2.68 12.96
CA ARG A 403 23.70 2.46 14.32
C ARG A 403 23.31 1.08 14.88
N GLU A 404 23.57 0.87 16.18
CA GLU A 404 23.29 -0.39 16.89
C GLU A 404 21.87 -0.93 16.65
N GLY A 405 21.78 -2.24 16.40
CA GLY A 405 20.53 -2.95 16.16
C GLY A 405 20.06 -2.97 14.69
N ALA A 406 20.73 -2.26 13.78
CA ALA A 406 20.57 -2.49 12.35
C ALA A 406 21.28 -3.79 11.92
N GLY A 407 20.65 -4.55 11.02
CA GLY A 407 21.33 -5.64 10.31
C GLY A 407 22.54 -5.13 9.52
N PRO A 408 23.40 -6.03 9.01
CA PRO A 408 24.59 -5.65 8.25
C PRO A 408 24.31 -4.65 7.12
N LEU A 409 23.22 -4.82 6.38
CA LEU A 409 22.85 -3.91 5.30
C LEU A 409 21.33 -3.94 5.04
N LEU A 410 20.72 -2.77 4.89
CA LEU A 410 19.41 -2.62 4.24
C LEU A 410 19.58 -1.88 2.91
N ILE A 411 18.83 -2.30 1.91
CA ILE A 411 18.88 -1.77 0.55
C ILE A 411 17.46 -1.34 0.16
N GLY A 412 17.32 -0.10 -0.32
CA GLY A 412 16.13 0.38 -1.02
C GLY A 412 16.47 0.60 -2.49
N VAL A 413 15.60 0.18 -3.41
CA VAL A 413 15.70 0.51 -4.84
C VAL A 413 14.36 1.07 -5.30
N GLU A 414 14.38 2.32 -5.74
CA GLU A 414 13.21 3.05 -6.28
C GLU A 414 13.10 2.85 -7.79
#